data_AF-A0A8S3HXV8-F1
#
_entry.id   AF-A0A8S3HXV8-F1
#
_cell.length_a   1.000
_cell.length_b   1.000
_cell.length_c   1.000
_cell.angle_alpha   90.00
_cell.angle_beta   90.00
_cell.angle_gamma   90.00
#
_symmetry.space_group_name_H-M   'P 1'
#
loop_
_entity.id
_entity.type
_entity.pdbx_description
1 polymer ?
#
loop_
_entity_poly.entity_id
_entity_poly.type
_entity_poly.pdbx_seq_one_letter_code
_entity_poly.pdbx_strand_id
1 'polypeptide(L)'
;MQIFKEVFNLCTLHDLGQLLAKFLKVDTYEDAHIGPLDEHPDVKRIFNYKPTKRHQPIPAITSADIVNSYLEFQDLNRGRQFPYEKFLDNLVEKYKLKKREELGIYCKSFPYLTEVTTKMSREYTLYKRRADADVRQQMISLFQTKLWEIKQEVENELELSAYATKSPVAVIDHLSSIVEKYLTVPEQKNILDIMIKIRNDELLRCLLNVSIYLGTIDKPDKFITDLQKLYQSQGASLGRQNVALPSVSTSRDGDHHLKSTK
;
A
#
# COMPACT_ATOMS: atom_id res chain seq x y z
N MET A 1 -42.36 22.49 -24.66
CA MET A 1 -40.96 22.88 -24.36
C MET A 1 -40.72 23.67 -23.08
N GLN A 2 -41.70 24.34 -22.49
CA GLN A 2 -41.48 25.04 -21.22
C GLN A 2 -41.13 24.06 -20.08
N ILE A 3 -41.84 22.93 -20.01
CA ILE A 3 -41.55 21.82 -19.07
C ILE A 3 -40.13 21.28 -19.25
N PHE A 4 -39.64 21.15 -20.49
CA PHE A 4 -38.28 20.69 -20.75
C PHE A 4 -37.22 21.57 -20.06
N LYS A 5 -37.36 22.90 -20.14
CA LYS A 5 -36.43 23.83 -19.49
C LYS A 5 -36.50 23.81 -17.97
N GLU A 6 -37.62 23.39 -17.40
CA GLU A 6 -37.77 23.23 -15.97
C GLU A 6 -37.18 21.91 -15.45
N VAL A 7 -37.27 20.85 -16.26
CA VAL A 7 -36.82 19.51 -15.87
C VAL A 7 -35.33 19.28 -16.16
N PHE A 8 -34.81 19.78 -17.28
CA PHE A 8 -33.44 19.52 -17.70
C PHE A 8 -32.50 20.68 -17.34
N ASN A 9 -31.36 20.33 -16.73
CA ASN A 9 -30.25 21.26 -16.48
C ASN A 9 -29.15 21.12 -17.52
N LEU A 10 -28.95 19.91 -18.04
CA LEU A 10 -28.05 19.57 -19.13
C LEU A 10 -28.76 18.51 -19.99
N CYS A 11 -28.74 18.71 -21.31
CA CYS A 11 -29.26 17.74 -22.26
C CYS A 11 -28.56 17.96 -23.60
N THR A 12 -28.19 16.88 -24.29
CA THR A 12 -27.72 16.97 -25.67
C THR A 12 -28.86 16.69 -26.63
N LEU A 13 -28.73 17.14 -27.87
CA LEU A 13 -29.73 16.89 -28.91
C LEU A 13 -29.83 15.38 -29.22
N HIS A 14 -28.73 14.65 -29.07
CA HIS A 14 -28.69 13.20 -29.16
C HIS A 14 -29.54 12.54 -28.07
N ASP A 15 -29.36 12.93 -26.81
CA ASP A 15 -30.17 12.41 -25.69
C ASP A 15 -31.66 12.74 -25.88
N LEU A 16 -31.97 13.95 -26.34
CA LEU A 16 -33.34 14.35 -26.62
C LEU A 16 -33.97 13.45 -27.70
N GLY A 17 -33.24 13.16 -28.78
CA GLY A 17 -33.69 12.24 -29.83
C GLY A 17 -34.00 10.86 -29.27
N GLN A 18 -33.13 10.31 -28.43
CA GLN A 18 -33.37 9.02 -27.78
C GLN A 18 -34.57 9.04 -26.82
N LEU A 19 -34.74 10.11 -26.03
CA LEU A 19 -35.87 10.26 -25.12
C LEU A 19 -37.20 10.34 -25.87
N LEU A 20 -37.22 11.09 -26.98
CA LEU A 20 -38.39 11.21 -27.84
C LEU A 20 -38.73 9.91 -28.55
N ALA A 21 -37.72 9.18 -29.06
CA ALA A 21 -37.92 7.86 -29.66
C ALA A 21 -38.58 6.89 -28.66
N LYS A 22 -38.05 6.84 -27.43
CA LYS A 22 -38.64 6.06 -26.33
C LYS A 22 -40.08 6.47 -26.00
N PHE A 23 -40.36 7.78 -25.97
CA PHE A 23 -41.70 8.29 -25.70
C PHE A 23 -42.69 7.91 -26.82
N LEU A 24 -42.25 7.98 -28.07
CA LEU A 24 -43.03 7.62 -29.26
C LEU A 24 -43.10 6.10 -29.51
N LYS A 25 -42.36 5.30 -28.74
CA LYS A 25 -42.25 3.84 -28.87
C LYS A 25 -41.70 3.39 -30.23
N VAL A 26 -40.67 4.09 -30.70
CA VAL A 26 -39.90 3.78 -31.91
C VAL A 26 -38.42 3.63 -31.56
N ASP A 27 -37.64 2.98 -32.42
CA ASP A 27 -36.21 2.73 -32.16
C ASP A 27 -35.37 4.01 -32.29
N THR A 28 -35.60 4.79 -33.34
CA THR A 28 -34.99 6.11 -33.56
C THR A 28 -36.07 7.17 -33.77
N TYR A 29 -35.73 8.44 -33.54
CA TYR A 29 -36.70 9.53 -33.70
C TYR A 29 -37.18 9.64 -35.15
N GLU A 30 -36.29 9.38 -36.09
CA GLU A 30 -36.54 9.43 -37.53
C GLU A 30 -37.58 8.39 -38.00
N ASP A 31 -37.69 7.27 -37.30
CA ASP A 31 -38.68 6.21 -37.57
C ASP A 31 -40.13 6.67 -37.29
N ALA A 32 -40.31 7.73 -36.48
CA ALA A 32 -41.63 8.32 -36.27
C ALA A 32 -42.14 9.13 -37.47
N HIS A 33 -41.32 9.35 -38.50
CA HIS A 33 -41.67 10.07 -39.74
C HIS A 33 -42.26 11.48 -39.53
N ILE A 34 -41.92 12.14 -38.43
CA ILE A 34 -42.35 13.52 -38.09
C ILE A 34 -41.36 14.60 -38.56
N GLY A 35 -40.45 14.24 -39.47
CA GLY A 35 -39.36 15.08 -39.94
C GLY A 35 -38.10 14.97 -39.08
N PRO A 36 -36.99 15.62 -39.48
CA PRO A 36 -35.72 15.53 -38.76
C PRO A 36 -35.75 16.42 -37.51
N LEU A 37 -35.15 15.94 -36.42
CA LEU A 37 -35.24 16.57 -35.10
C LEU A 37 -34.65 17.98 -35.07
N ASP A 38 -33.56 18.20 -35.79
CA ASP A 38 -32.83 19.46 -35.86
C ASP A 38 -33.58 20.57 -36.62
N GLU A 39 -34.57 20.22 -37.44
CA GLU A 39 -35.41 21.19 -38.14
C GLU A 39 -36.55 21.73 -37.26
N HIS A 40 -36.85 21.07 -36.14
CA HIS A 40 -37.95 21.47 -35.26
C HIS A 40 -37.71 22.87 -34.66
N PRO A 41 -38.65 23.83 -34.76
CA PRO A 41 -38.43 25.23 -34.36
C PRO A 41 -38.01 25.39 -32.89
N ASP A 42 -38.60 24.58 -32.02
CA ASP A 42 -38.26 24.57 -30.60
C ASP A 42 -36.85 24.05 -30.33
N VAL A 43 -36.38 23.05 -31.08
CA VAL A 43 -35.02 22.52 -30.94
C VAL A 43 -34.03 23.59 -31.35
N LYS A 44 -34.25 24.24 -32.51
CA LYS A 44 -33.42 25.37 -32.97
C LYS A 44 -33.37 26.49 -31.94
N ARG A 45 -34.49 26.82 -31.30
CA ARG A 45 -34.57 27.86 -30.28
C ARG A 45 -33.82 27.51 -28.98
N ILE A 46 -33.88 26.25 -28.55
CA ILE A 46 -33.34 25.82 -27.25
C ILE A 46 -31.87 25.48 -27.34
N PHE A 47 -31.48 24.73 -28.37
CA PHE A 47 -30.12 24.21 -28.55
C PHE A 47 -29.26 25.14 -29.40
N ASN A 48 -29.85 26.12 -30.09
CA ASN A 48 -29.18 26.98 -31.08
C ASN A 48 -28.36 26.14 -32.09
N TYR A 49 -28.84 24.94 -32.41
CA TYR A 49 -28.11 23.98 -33.22
C TYR A 49 -28.08 24.44 -34.69
N LYS A 50 -26.87 24.51 -35.25
CA LYS A 50 -26.64 24.96 -36.64
C LYS A 50 -25.60 24.05 -37.29
N PRO A 51 -26.03 22.99 -38.00
CA PRO A 51 -25.10 22.10 -38.68
C PRO A 51 -24.42 22.81 -39.86
N THR A 52 -23.15 22.49 -40.15
CA THR A 52 -22.44 23.05 -41.31
C THR A 52 -23.05 22.60 -42.63
N LYS A 53 -23.52 21.36 -42.71
CA LYS A 53 -24.18 20.81 -43.91
C LYS A 53 -25.64 20.52 -43.59
N ARG A 54 -26.54 20.79 -44.54
CA ARG A 54 -27.93 20.31 -44.45
C ARG A 54 -27.93 18.79 -44.33
N HIS A 55 -28.76 18.25 -43.43
CA HIS A 55 -28.86 16.82 -43.14
C HIS A 55 -27.58 16.18 -42.60
N GLN A 56 -26.68 16.97 -42.00
CA GLN A 56 -25.57 16.41 -41.23
C GLN A 56 -26.13 15.66 -40.02
N PRO A 57 -25.69 14.42 -39.75
CA PRO A 57 -26.17 13.67 -38.59
C PRO A 57 -25.79 14.42 -37.30
N ILE A 58 -26.73 14.42 -36.36
CA ILE A 58 -26.49 14.98 -35.02
C ILE A 58 -25.34 14.19 -34.38
N PRO A 59 -24.32 14.87 -33.81
CA PRO A 59 -23.23 14.18 -33.14
C PRO A 59 -23.76 13.27 -32.02
N ALA A 60 -23.26 12.03 -31.96
CA ALA A 60 -23.60 11.07 -30.91
C ALA A 60 -22.86 11.38 -29.60
N ILE A 61 -23.06 12.60 -29.08
CA ILE A 61 -22.49 13.08 -27.83
C ILE A 61 -23.60 13.04 -26.79
N THR A 62 -23.39 12.30 -25.69
CA THR A 62 -24.37 12.20 -24.60
C THR A 62 -24.09 13.21 -23.50
N SER A 63 -25.08 13.47 -22.63
CA SER A 63 -24.89 14.32 -21.44
C SER A 63 -23.84 13.74 -20.50
N ALA A 64 -23.68 12.42 -20.45
CA ALA A 64 -22.62 11.76 -19.68
C ALA A 64 -21.24 12.10 -20.26
N ASP A 65 -21.09 12.11 -21.59
CA ASP A 65 -19.84 12.50 -22.25
C ASP A 65 -19.48 13.96 -21.99
N ILE A 66 -20.48 14.85 -21.95
CA ILE A 66 -20.28 16.26 -21.59
C ILE A 66 -19.81 16.40 -20.14
N VAL A 67 -20.42 15.68 -19.19
CA VAL A 67 -20.02 15.70 -17.78
C VAL A 67 -18.59 15.17 -17.62
N ASN A 68 -18.25 14.06 -18.28
CA ASN A 68 -16.89 13.49 -18.23
C ASN A 68 -15.86 14.44 -18.84
N SER A 69 -16.17 15.02 -20.01
CA SER A 69 -15.30 16.01 -20.65
C SER A 69 -15.13 17.27 -19.80
N TYR A 70 -16.17 17.66 -19.05
CA TYR A 70 -16.09 18.77 -18.11
C TYR A 70 -15.14 18.47 -16.95
N LEU A 71 -15.23 17.27 -16.37
CA LEU A 71 -14.32 16.83 -15.31
C LEU A 71 -12.85 16.80 -15.79
N GLU A 72 -12.59 16.21 -16.95
CA GLU A 72 -11.26 16.22 -17.58
C GLU A 72 -10.74 17.64 -17.78
N PHE A 73 -11.61 18.53 -18.26
CA PHE A 73 -11.26 19.92 -18.49
C PHE A 73 -10.97 20.68 -17.18
N GLN A 74 -11.71 20.41 -16.10
CA GLN A 74 -11.41 20.97 -14.78
C GLN A 74 -10.05 20.52 -14.26
N ASP A 75 -9.70 19.24 -14.42
CA ASP A 75 -8.40 18.70 -14.00
C ASP A 75 -7.24 19.36 -14.76
N LEU A 76 -7.37 19.50 -16.08
CA LEU A 76 -6.39 20.20 -16.92
C LEU A 76 -6.21 21.67 -16.51
N ASN A 77 -7.29 22.33 -16.09
CA ASN A 77 -7.25 23.72 -15.62
C ASN A 77 -6.99 23.85 -14.11
N ARG A 78 -6.62 22.75 -13.42
CA ARG A 78 -6.32 22.70 -11.98
C ARG A 78 -7.43 23.31 -11.11
N GLY A 79 -8.69 23.09 -11.49
CA GLY A 79 -9.86 23.58 -10.76
C GLY A 79 -10.05 25.11 -10.77
N ARG A 80 -9.33 25.85 -11.62
CA ARG A 80 -9.57 27.29 -11.80
C ARG A 80 -10.93 27.53 -12.44
N GLN A 81 -11.56 28.66 -12.14
CA GLN A 81 -12.77 29.07 -12.86
C GLN A 81 -12.44 29.42 -14.31
N PHE A 82 -13.30 29.01 -15.23
CA PHE A 82 -13.20 29.31 -16.65
C PHE A 82 -14.59 29.64 -17.21
N PRO A 83 -14.67 30.47 -18.26
CA PRO A 83 -15.92 30.78 -18.92
C PRO A 83 -16.45 29.56 -19.67
N TYR A 84 -17.78 29.47 -19.83
CA TYR A 84 -18.46 28.37 -20.49
C TYR A 84 -17.98 28.21 -21.94
N GLU A 85 -17.73 29.33 -22.62
CA GLU A 85 -17.27 29.42 -24.00
C GLU A 85 -15.94 28.68 -24.20
N LYS A 86 -15.02 28.79 -23.23
CA LYS A 86 -13.72 28.10 -23.29
C LYS A 86 -13.88 26.59 -23.18
N PHE A 87 -14.85 26.14 -22.38
CA PHE A 87 -15.20 24.72 -22.29
C PHE A 87 -15.84 24.25 -23.60
N LEU A 88 -16.76 25.02 -24.18
CA LEU A 88 -17.33 24.69 -25.49
C LEU A 88 -16.28 24.61 -26.60
N ASP A 89 -15.29 25.51 -26.61
CA ASP A 89 -14.18 25.45 -27.57
C ASP A 89 -13.39 24.15 -27.44
N ASN A 90 -13.12 23.71 -26.20
CA ASN A 90 -12.47 22.43 -25.96
C ASN A 90 -13.29 21.25 -26.47
N LEU A 91 -14.62 21.28 -26.32
CA LEU A 91 -15.49 20.25 -26.88
C LEU A 91 -15.49 20.26 -28.41
N VAL A 92 -15.53 21.44 -29.04
CA VAL A 92 -15.44 21.57 -30.50
C VAL A 92 -14.15 20.93 -31.01
N GLU A 93 -13.02 21.20 -30.34
CA GLU A 93 -11.73 20.58 -30.67
C GLU A 93 -11.75 19.06 -30.44
N LYS A 94 -12.23 18.61 -29.28
CA LYS A 94 -12.29 17.19 -28.88
C LYS A 94 -13.12 16.36 -29.87
N TYR A 95 -14.27 16.88 -30.29
CA TYR A 95 -15.17 16.21 -31.24
C TYR A 95 -14.93 16.59 -32.71
N LYS A 96 -13.86 17.36 -33.00
CA LYS A 96 -13.48 17.79 -34.36
C LYS A 96 -14.62 18.48 -35.13
N LEU A 97 -15.40 19.28 -34.43
CA LEU A 97 -16.48 20.08 -34.99
C LEU A 97 -15.92 21.42 -35.51
N LYS A 98 -16.70 22.11 -36.35
CA LYS A 98 -16.29 23.42 -36.90
C LYS A 98 -16.73 24.58 -36.03
N LYS A 99 -17.86 24.43 -35.34
CA LYS A 99 -18.50 25.51 -34.58
C LYS A 99 -19.17 24.97 -33.33
N ARG A 100 -19.35 25.82 -32.32
CA ARG A 100 -20.00 25.48 -31.05
C ARG A 100 -21.46 25.09 -31.24
N GLU A 101 -22.14 25.70 -32.21
CA GLU A 101 -23.54 25.43 -32.55
C GLU A 101 -23.73 24.03 -33.15
N GLU A 102 -22.67 23.31 -33.51
CA GLU A 102 -22.76 21.91 -33.94
C GLU A 102 -22.76 20.93 -32.77
N LEU A 103 -22.46 21.38 -31.55
CA LEU A 103 -22.44 20.50 -30.37
C LEU A 103 -23.83 20.00 -29.97
N GLY A 104 -24.87 20.80 -30.26
CA GLY A 104 -26.25 20.46 -29.89
C GLY A 104 -26.43 20.31 -28.38
N ILE A 105 -25.82 21.18 -27.57
CA ILE A 105 -25.91 21.12 -26.10
C ILE A 105 -26.86 22.19 -25.58
N TYR A 106 -27.80 21.76 -24.74
CA TYR A 106 -28.57 22.65 -23.88
C TYR A 106 -28.01 22.58 -22.46
N CYS A 107 -27.62 23.73 -21.91
CA CYS A 107 -27.22 23.88 -20.51
C CYS A 107 -27.97 25.06 -19.91
N LYS A 108 -28.79 24.80 -18.87
CA LYS A 108 -29.60 25.83 -18.19
C LYS A 108 -28.72 26.80 -17.40
N SER A 109 -27.73 26.26 -16.69
CA SER A 109 -26.82 27.03 -15.85
C SER A 109 -25.47 26.33 -15.78
N PHE A 110 -24.45 26.96 -16.35
CA PHE A 110 -23.09 26.46 -16.29
C PHE A 110 -22.47 26.49 -14.87
N PRO A 111 -22.73 27.52 -14.04
CA PRO A 111 -22.36 27.47 -12.62
C PRO A 111 -22.97 26.28 -11.88
N TYR A 112 -24.22 25.91 -12.21
CA TYR A 112 -24.84 24.74 -11.61
C TYR A 112 -24.14 23.44 -12.04
N LEU A 113 -23.80 23.29 -13.33
CA LEU A 113 -23.00 22.17 -13.80
C LEU A 113 -21.67 22.07 -13.04
N THR A 114 -21.01 23.20 -12.83
CA THR A 114 -19.75 23.28 -12.05
C THR A 114 -19.94 22.81 -10.62
N GLU A 115 -21.00 23.25 -9.94
CA GLU A 115 -21.26 22.91 -8.54
C GLU A 115 -21.58 21.41 -8.37
N VAL A 116 -22.46 20.86 -9.22
CA VAL A 116 -22.86 19.45 -9.17
C VAL A 116 -21.67 18.53 -9.42
N THR A 117 -20.88 18.81 -10.46
CA THR A 117 -19.70 18.01 -10.80
C THR A 117 -18.62 18.10 -9.72
N THR A 118 -18.40 19.29 -9.14
CA THR A 118 -17.46 19.46 -8.02
C THR A 118 -17.90 18.64 -6.80
N LYS A 119 -19.20 18.66 -6.45
CA LYS A 119 -19.74 17.84 -5.35
C LYS A 119 -19.58 16.34 -5.65
N MET A 120 -19.94 15.91 -6.86
CA MET A 120 -19.80 14.52 -7.29
C MET A 120 -18.35 14.03 -7.23
N SER A 121 -17.39 14.83 -7.72
CA SER A 121 -15.96 14.48 -7.67
C SER A 121 -15.43 14.35 -6.25
N ARG A 122 -15.90 15.21 -5.32
CA ARG A 122 -15.52 15.13 -3.90
C ARG A 122 -16.05 13.84 -3.26
N GLU A 123 -17.33 13.53 -3.46
CA GLU A 123 -17.94 12.30 -2.93
C GLU A 123 -17.30 11.04 -3.53
N TYR A 124 -17.07 11.03 -4.85
CA TYR A 124 -16.38 9.93 -5.52
C TYR A 124 -14.97 9.72 -4.95
N THR A 125 -14.22 10.81 -4.73
CA THR A 125 -12.87 10.74 -4.13
C THR A 125 -12.92 10.18 -2.72
N LEU A 126 -13.90 10.60 -1.90
CA LEU A 126 -14.08 10.07 -0.54
C LEU A 126 -14.44 8.59 -0.55
N TYR A 127 -15.37 8.17 -1.42
CA TYR A 127 -15.75 6.78 -1.57
C TYR A 127 -14.57 5.91 -2.00
N LYS A 128 -13.82 6.34 -3.02
CA LYS A 128 -12.63 5.64 -3.50
C LYS A 128 -11.58 5.49 -2.40
N ARG A 129 -11.29 6.56 -1.65
CA ARG A 129 -10.36 6.48 -0.51
C ARG A 129 -10.82 5.50 0.56
N ARG A 130 -12.13 5.43 0.84
CA ARG A 130 -12.67 4.46 1.80
C ARG A 130 -12.53 3.03 1.28
N ALA A 131 -12.85 2.78 0.02
CA ALA A 131 -12.68 1.48 -0.60
C ALA A 131 -11.21 1.03 -0.60
N ASP A 132 -10.28 1.93 -0.97
CA ASP A 132 -8.84 1.66 -0.94
C ASP A 132 -8.35 1.39 0.49
N ALA A 133 -8.86 2.13 1.48
CA ALA A 133 -8.52 1.90 2.89
C ALA A 133 -9.05 0.56 3.41
N ASP A 134 -10.25 0.16 3.02
CA ASP A 134 -10.84 -1.13 3.40
C ASP A 134 -10.04 -2.30 2.81
N VAL A 135 -9.70 -2.24 1.52
CA VAL A 135 -8.82 -3.22 0.87
C VAL A 135 -7.47 -3.31 1.57
N ARG A 136 -6.86 -2.16 1.90
CA ARG A 136 -5.59 -2.12 2.63
C ARG A 136 -5.72 -2.76 4.02
N GLN A 137 -6.80 -2.49 4.74
CA GLN A 137 -7.03 -3.05 6.06
C GLN A 137 -7.25 -4.57 6.01
N GLN A 138 -7.97 -5.06 5.00
CA GLN A 138 -8.14 -6.50 4.76
C GLN A 138 -6.80 -7.19 4.47
N MET A 139 -5.93 -6.56 3.65
CA MET A 139 -4.57 -7.08 3.42
C MET A 139 -3.74 -7.13 4.70
N ILE A 140 -3.74 -6.05 5.50
CA ILE A 140 -2.99 -6.01 6.76
C ILE A 140 -3.47 -7.12 7.70
N SER A 141 -4.78 -7.30 7.83
CA SER A 141 -5.39 -8.36 8.65
C SER A 141 -4.93 -9.75 8.18
N LEU A 142 -5.00 -10.02 6.87
CA LEU A 142 -4.56 -11.30 6.29
C LEU A 142 -3.07 -11.58 6.55
N PHE A 143 -2.21 -10.57 6.40
CA PHE A 143 -0.78 -10.71 6.71
C PHE A 143 -0.54 -10.95 8.20
N GLN A 144 -1.26 -10.25 9.08
CA GLN A 144 -1.16 -10.47 10.53
C GLN A 144 -1.59 -11.87 10.93
N THR A 145 -2.68 -12.39 10.36
CA THR A 145 -3.10 -13.78 10.58
C THR A 145 -2.04 -14.76 10.11
N LYS A 146 -1.48 -14.58 8.90
CA LYS A 146 -0.41 -15.45 8.39
C LYS A 146 0.86 -15.40 9.23
N LEU A 147 1.27 -14.21 9.66
CA LEU A 147 2.40 -14.03 10.58
C LEU A 147 2.15 -14.72 11.93
N TRP A 148 0.93 -14.64 12.45
CA TRP A 148 0.55 -15.31 13.68
C TRP A 148 0.55 -16.84 13.53
N GLU A 149 0.02 -17.36 12.42
CA GLU A 149 0.08 -18.79 12.08
C GLU A 149 1.53 -19.30 12.02
N ILE A 150 2.40 -18.60 11.28
CA ILE A 150 3.83 -18.93 11.20
C ILE A 150 4.48 -18.88 12.58
N LYS A 151 4.16 -17.85 13.38
CA LYS A 151 4.67 -17.73 14.75
C LYS A 151 4.27 -18.94 15.59
N GLN A 152 3.01 -19.35 15.54
CA GLN A 152 2.53 -20.52 16.29
C GLN A 152 3.18 -21.82 15.78
N GLU A 153 3.34 -21.98 14.47
CA GLU A 153 4.01 -23.14 13.88
C GLU A 153 5.49 -23.23 14.34
N VAL A 154 6.21 -22.10 14.33
CA VAL A 154 7.58 -22.00 14.82
C VAL A 154 7.65 -22.25 16.33
N GLU A 155 6.78 -21.66 17.14
CA GLU A 155 6.74 -21.89 18.60
C GLU A 155 6.41 -23.35 18.96
N ASN A 156 5.58 -24.03 18.16
CA ASN A 156 5.25 -25.44 18.36
C ASN A 156 6.35 -26.39 17.86
N GLU A 157 7.07 -26.06 16.77
CA GLU A 157 8.24 -26.82 16.31
C GLU A 157 9.45 -26.62 17.25
N LEU A 158 9.56 -25.46 17.90
CA LEU A 158 10.50 -25.16 18.99
C LEU A 158 9.91 -25.54 20.35
N GLU A 159 9.75 -26.84 20.62
CA GLU A 159 9.77 -27.31 22.01
C GLU A 159 11.17 -27.04 22.60
N LEU A 160 11.41 -25.82 23.10
CA LEU A 160 12.68 -25.37 23.69
C LEU A 160 13.22 -26.35 24.75
N SER A 161 12.32 -27.04 25.46
CA SER A 161 12.65 -28.11 26.41
C SER A 161 13.26 -29.36 25.76
N ALA A 162 12.87 -29.70 24.53
CA ALA A 162 13.40 -30.83 23.75
C ALA A 162 14.78 -30.54 23.15
N TYR A 163 15.22 -29.27 23.12
CA TYR A 163 16.53 -28.86 22.64
C TYR A 163 17.56 -28.66 23.75
N ALA A 164 17.16 -28.65 25.02
CA ALA A 164 18.07 -28.55 26.17
C ALA A 164 19.07 -29.73 26.26
N THR A 165 18.75 -30.87 25.66
CA THR A 165 19.58 -32.09 25.62
C THR A 165 20.20 -32.38 24.25
N LYS A 166 19.87 -31.59 23.22
CA LYS A 166 20.37 -31.80 21.86
C LYS A 166 21.73 -31.14 21.66
N SER A 167 22.54 -31.74 20.79
CA SER A 167 23.83 -31.17 20.44
C SER A 167 23.62 -29.82 19.71
N PRO A 168 24.51 -28.83 19.92
CA PRO A 168 24.45 -27.54 19.24
C PRO A 168 24.33 -27.64 17.70
N VAL A 169 24.91 -28.69 17.10
CA VAL A 169 24.83 -28.93 15.65
C VAL A 169 23.39 -29.28 15.23
N ALA A 170 22.70 -30.11 16.02
CA ALA A 170 21.31 -30.48 15.73
C ALA A 170 20.35 -29.28 15.88
N VAL A 171 20.65 -28.34 16.77
CA VAL A 171 19.92 -27.07 16.90
C VAL A 171 20.12 -26.20 15.64
N ILE A 172 21.35 -26.11 15.15
CA ILE A 172 21.70 -25.35 13.93
C ILE A 172 21.05 -25.97 12.68
N ASP A 173 21.05 -27.29 12.55
CA ASP A 173 20.42 -27.96 11.38
C ASP A 173 18.90 -27.73 11.37
N HIS A 174 18.25 -27.78 12.54
CA HIS A 174 16.82 -27.48 12.63
C HIS A 174 16.51 -26.01 12.30
N LEU A 175 17.26 -25.06 12.86
CA LEU A 175 17.13 -23.65 12.53
C LEU A 175 17.37 -23.40 11.02
N SER A 176 18.28 -24.14 10.38
CA SER A 176 18.56 -24.03 8.95
C SER A 176 17.34 -24.47 8.14
N SER A 177 16.68 -25.56 8.57
CA SER A 177 15.43 -26.03 7.96
C SER A 177 14.28 -25.03 8.09
N ILE A 178 14.18 -24.32 9.23
CA ILE A 178 13.18 -23.25 9.42
C ILE A 178 13.48 -22.08 8.47
N VAL A 179 14.76 -21.69 8.36
CA VAL A 179 15.19 -20.61 7.46
C VAL A 179 14.86 -20.93 6.01
N GLU A 180 15.08 -22.17 5.57
CA GLU A 180 14.72 -22.64 4.23
C GLU A 180 13.20 -22.67 3.98
N LYS A 181 12.40 -22.99 5.01
CA LYS A 181 10.94 -23.14 4.90
C LYS A 181 10.20 -21.80 4.82
N TYR A 182 10.66 -20.76 5.52
CA TYR A 182 9.87 -19.52 5.71
C TYR A 182 10.47 -18.22 5.14
N LEU A 183 11.77 -18.15 4.87
CA LEU A 183 12.38 -16.92 4.35
C LEU A 183 12.36 -16.84 2.83
N THR A 184 12.44 -15.62 2.28
CA THR A 184 12.57 -15.42 0.84
C THR A 184 14.01 -15.66 0.37
N VAL A 185 14.20 -16.12 -0.87
CA VAL A 185 15.52 -16.49 -1.46
C VAL A 185 16.65 -15.46 -1.22
N PRO A 186 16.41 -14.12 -1.29
CA PRO A 186 17.45 -13.14 -1.01
C PRO A 186 17.91 -13.11 0.46
N GLU A 187 16.99 -13.33 1.40
CA GLU A 187 17.24 -13.28 2.85
C GLU A 187 17.81 -14.60 3.37
N GLN A 188 17.41 -15.71 2.75
CA GLN A 188 17.93 -17.06 3.01
C GLN A 188 19.45 -17.11 2.85
N LYS A 189 20.00 -16.54 1.77
CA LYS A 189 21.43 -16.67 1.45
C LYS A 189 22.35 -16.17 2.58
N ASN A 190 22.06 -14.98 3.12
CA ASN A 190 22.91 -14.40 4.17
C ASN A 190 22.82 -15.19 5.48
N ILE A 191 21.62 -15.66 5.83
CA ILE A 191 21.40 -16.39 7.08
C ILE A 191 21.99 -17.81 6.97
N LEU A 192 21.76 -18.52 5.86
CA LEU A 192 22.38 -19.83 5.59
C LEU A 192 23.91 -19.75 5.54
N ASP A 193 24.49 -18.74 4.90
CA ASP A 193 25.95 -18.58 4.86
C ASP A 193 26.55 -18.40 6.27
N ILE A 194 25.87 -17.68 7.16
CA ILE A 194 26.29 -17.52 8.57
C ILE A 194 26.14 -18.85 9.32
N MET A 195 25.01 -19.53 9.17
CA MET A 195 24.75 -20.81 9.84
C MET A 195 25.70 -21.92 9.39
N ILE A 196 26.02 -21.97 8.10
CA ILE A 196 27.00 -22.91 7.53
C ILE A 196 28.41 -22.61 8.05
N LYS A 197 28.79 -21.33 8.14
CA LYS A 197 30.09 -20.93 8.73
C LYS A 197 30.19 -21.34 10.19
N ILE A 198 29.14 -21.10 10.98
CA ILE A 198 29.10 -21.54 12.37
C ILE A 198 29.16 -23.06 12.45
N ARG A 199 28.42 -23.81 11.64
CA ARG A 199 28.45 -25.29 11.66
C ARG A 199 29.84 -25.87 11.39
N ASN A 200 30.56 -25.27 10.43
CA ASN A 200 31.82 -25.81 9.93
C ASN A 200 33.06 -25.33 10.70
N ASP A 201 32.95 -24.26 11.50
CA ASP A 201 34.06 -23.67 12.26
C ASP A 201 33.98 -24.05 13.76
N GLU A 202 35.03 -24.70 14.28
CA GLU A 202 35.08 -25.19 15.66
C GLU A 202 35.10 -24.07 16.71
N LEU A 203 35.82 -22.98 16.45
CA LEU A 203 35.93 -21.85 17.37
C LEU A 203 34.61 -21.10 17.46
N LEU A 204 33.95 -20.87 16.32
CA LEU A 204 32.62 -20.24 16.28
C LEU A 204 31.56 -21.10 16.97
N ARG A 205 31.63 -22.43 16.87
CA ARG A 205 30.76 -23.33 17.65
C ARG A 205 31.01 -23.20 19.15
N CYS A 206 32.27 -23.20 19.58
CA CYS A 206 32.61 -23.01 20.98
C CYS A 206 32.13 -21.66 21.51
N LEU A 207 32.33 -20.58 20.75
CA LEU A 207 31.90 -19.24 21.12
C LEU A 207 30.37 -19.13 21.19
N LEU A 208 29.66 -19.73 20.24
CA LEU A 208 28.20 -19.80 20.25
C LEU A 208 27.71 -20.61 21.46
N ASN A 209 28.32 -21.76 21.74
CA ASN A 209 27.99 -22.57 22.91
C ASN A 209 28.19 -21.79 24.21
N VAL A 210 29.34 -21.13 24.36
CA VAL A 210 29.62 -20.26 25.52
C VAL A 210 28.60 -19.14 25.61
N SER A 211 28.21 -18.53 24.50
CA SER A 211 27.19 -17.47 24.47
C SER A 211 25.80 -17.98 24.86
N ILE A 212 25.42 -19.18 24.41
CA ILE A 212 24.18 -19.85 24.79
C ILE A 212 24.22 -20.20 26.29
N TYR A 213 25.32 -20.75 26.78
CA TYR A 213 25.52 -21.06 28.20
C TYR A 213 25.55 -19.82 29.10
N LEU A 214 26.16 -18.71 28.65
CA LEU A 214 26.15 -17.43 29.36
C LEU A 214 24.78 -16.75 29.31
N GLY A 215 23.96 -17.04 28.29
CA GLY A 215 22.60 -16.52 28.14
C GLY A 215 21.49 -17.36 28.82
N THR A 216 21.76 -18.62 29.21
CA THR A 216 20.79 -19.53 29.87
C THR A 216 21.06 -19.72 31.36
N ILE A 217 21.78 -18.79 31.98
CA ILE A 217 22.14 -18.88 33.39
C ILE A 217 21.11 -18.10 34.23
N ASP A 218 20.12 -18.83 34.75
CA ASP A 218 19.42 -18.44 35.98
C ASP A 218 20.30 -18.68 37.23
N LYS A 219 21.51 -19.30 37.10
CA LYS A 219 22.43 -19.62 38.23
C LYS A 219 23.93 -19.60 37.87
N PRO A 220 24.61 -18.44 37.89
CA PRO A 220 25.99 -18.27 37.41
C PRO A 220 27.03 -19.04 38.21
N ASP A 221 26.75 -19.29 39.49
CA ASP A 221 27.67 -19.96 40.39
C ASP A 221 27.92 -21.43 40.03
N LYS A 222 26.92 -22.10 39.44
CA LYS A 222 27.04 -23.51 39.03
C LYS A 222 28.04 -23.65 37.86
N PHE A 223 27.98 -22.74 36.89
CA PHE A 223 28.90 -22.74 35.74
C PHE A 223 30.34 -22.46 36.17
N ILE A 224 30.55 -21.50 37.07
CA ILE A 224 31.87 -21.22 37.64
C ILE A 224 32.43 -22.49 38.31
N THR A 225 31.60 -23.18 39.09
CA THR A 225 32.00 -24.42 39.78
C THR A 225 32.33 -25.56 38.81
N ASP A 226 31.54 -25.74 37.76
CA ASP A 226 31.75 -26.82 36.78
C ASP A 226 32.94 -26.54 35.86
N LEU A 227 33.18 -25.27 35.50
CA LEU A 227 34.35 -24.82 34.74
C LEU A 227 35.63 -24.98 35.58
N GLN A 228 35.59 -24.63 36.87
CA GLN A 228 36.69 -24.89 37.80
C GLN A 228 37.01 -26.38 37.92
N LYS A 229 35.99 -27.26 37.98
CA LYS A 229 36.20 -28.72 38.00
C LYS A 229 36.83 -29.24 36.70
N LEU A 230 36.39 -28.73 35.55
CA LEU A 230 36.96 -29.07 34.23
C LEU A 230 38.41 -28.61 34.10
N TYR A 231 38.72 -27.42 34.61
CA TYR A 231 40.08 -26.88 34.60
C TYR A 231 40.99 -27.67 35.55
N GLN A 232 40.49 -28.10 36.70
CA GLN A 232 41.22 -28.93 37.65
C GLN A 232 41.43 -30.36 37.14
N SER A 233 40.46 -30.94 36.41
CA SER A 233 40.59 -32.28 35.84
C SER A 233 41.55 -32.33 34.65
N GLN A 234 41.66 -31.24 33.87
CA GLN A 234 42.65 -31.11 32.81
C GLN A 234 44.03 -30.67 33.33
N GLY A 235 44.08 -29.86 34.39
CA GLY A 235 45.34 -29.50 35.07
C GLY A 235 46.03 -30.70 35.76
N ALA A 236 45.25 -31.68 36.22
CA ALA A 236 45.77 -32.91 36.79
C ALA A 236 46.43 -33.85 35.76
N SER A 237 46.09 -33.74 34.46
CA SER A 237 46.73 -34.56 33.42
C SER A 237 48.02 -33.95 32.85
N LEU A 238 48.30 -32.67 33.11
CA LEU A 238 49.51 -31.97 32.63
C LEU A 238 50.47 -31.49 33.73
N GLY A 239 50.16 -31.76 35.01
CA GLY A 239 50.98 -31.41 36.18
C GLY A 239 52.18 -32.34 36.47
N ARG A 240 53.00 -32.68 35.48
CA ARG A 240 54.39 -33.14 35.68
C ARG A 240 55.29 -32.42 34.69
N GLN A 241 55.45 -31.10 34.85
CA GLN A 241 56.70 -30.41 34.57
C GLN A 241 56.68 -29.01 35.19
N ASN A 242 57.66 -28.79 36.06
CA ASN A 242 57.92 -27.56 36.81
C ASN A 242 58.13 -26.35 35.89
N VAL A 243 57.43 -25.24 36.15
CA VAL A 243 58.03 -23.89 36.09
C VAL A 243 57.39 -23.03 37.19
N ALA A 244 58.24 -22.38 37.98
CA ALA A 244 57.89 -21.57 39.13
C ALA A 244 57.12 -20.29 38.75
N LEU A 245 56.11 -19.95 39.57
CA LEU A 245 55.50 -18.61 39.60
C LEU A 245 56.42 -17.64 40.36
N PRO A 246 56.64 -16.40 39.89
CA PRO A 246 57.33 -15.39 40.68
C PRO A 246 56.40 -14.87 41.78
N SER A 247 56.94 -14.86 42.99
CA SER A 247 56.35 -14.21 44.15
C SER A 247 56.47 -12.69 44.02
N VAL A 248 55.37 -11.97 44.24
CA VAL A 248 55.42 -10.56 44.63
C VAL A 248 54.67 -10.41 45.95
N SER A 249 55.49 -10.03 46.93
CA SER A 249 55.25 -9.85 48.34
C SER A 249 54.30 -8.71 48.67
N THR A 250 53.50 -8.93 49.71
CA THR A 250 52.89 -7.91 50.55
C THR A 250 53.96 -7.02 51.21
N SER A 251 53.67 -5.73 51.38
CA SER A 251 54.36 -4.88 52.35
C SER A 251 53.33 -4.02 53.08
N ARG A 252 53.39 -4.08 54.40
CA ARG A 252 52.53 -3.43 55.38
C ARG A 252 53.40 -2.46 56.20
N ASP A 253 52.75 -1.41 56.72
CA ASP A 253 53.13 -0.50 57.82
C ASP A 253 54.24 0.53 57.52
N GLY A 254 54.23 1.79 57.97
CA GLY A 254 53.40 2.70 58.79
C GLY A 254 53.97 4.13 58.54
N ASP A 255 53.57 5.28 59.07
CA ASP A 255 52.88 5.67 60.29
C ASP A 255 52.67 7.23 60.26
N HIS A 256 51.85 7.73 61.19
CA HIS A 256 51.80 9.07 61.80
C HIS A 256 50.78 10.18 61.38
N HIS A 257 49.59 10.11 62.01
CA HIS A 257 49.08 10.96 63.12
C HIS A 257 48.76 12.49 63.02
N LEU A 258 47.80 12.87 63.91
CA LEU A 258 47.20 14.17 64.31
C LEU A 258 46.09 14.75 63.39
N LYS A 259 44.93 15.25 63.84
CA LYS A 259 44.32 15.65 65.14
C LYS A 259 42.80 15.80 64.88
N SER A 260 41.88 15.28 65.71
CA SER A 260 41.28 15.87 66.93
C SER A 260 39.85 16.40 66.74
N THR A 261 38.91 15.67 67.34
CA THR A 261 37.76 16.10 68.18
C THR A 261 36.72 17.13 67.71
N LYS A 262 35.47 16.73 67.99
CA LYS A 262 34.17 17.43 68.06
C LYS A 262 33.35 17.47 66.77
#